data_AF-A0A6N7KXN5-F1
#
_entry.id   AF-A0A6N7KXN5-F1
#
_cell.length_a   1.000
_cell.length_b   1.000
_cell.length_c   1.000
_cell.angle_alpha   90.00
_cell.angle_beta   90.00
_cell.angle_gamma   90.00
#
_symmetry.space_group_name_H-M   'P 1'
#
loop_
_entity.id
_entity.type
_entity.pdbx_description
1 polymer ?
#
loop_
_entity_poly.entity_id
_entity_poly.type
_entity_poly.pdbx_seq_one_letter_code
_entity_poly.pdbx_strand_id
1 'polypeptide(L)'
;MDAGAPAGGRDRQARGLPVPTGHALPGLDQDQAPASADVVIGGWLPGGPRNATVRAVLVGVPAEGGRLLFVGSVGSGFAGPERRALAAALRRIASPVSPFTAGVGLGLPRGTEVRFTRPELHAEVEFLELTDAGRLRQPVWRGLRG
;
A
#
# COMPACT_ATOMS: atom_id res chain seq x y z
N MET A 1 -37.58 -41.18 22.84
CA MET A 1 -37.68 -40.56 21.50
C MET A 1 -37.43 -39.08 21.75
N ASP A 2 -36.30 -38.45 21.49
CA ASP A 2 -35.08 -38.70 20.70
C ASP A 2 -34.03 -37.71 21.27
N ALA A 3 -33.01 -38.18 22.00
CA ALA A 3 -31.57 -38.16 21.69
C ALA A 3 -30.94 -36.83 21.19
N GLY A 4 -29.87 -36.38 21.88
CA GLY A 4 -28.68 -35.79 21.25
C GLY A 4 -28.27 -34.35 21.63
N ALA A 5 -27.24 -34.22 22.47
CA ALA A 5 -26.29 -33.09 22.47
C ALA A 5 -24.93 -33.61 21.90
N PRO A 6 -23.82 -32.84 21.71
CA PRO A 6 -23.58 -31.38 21.64
C PRO A 6 -22.60 -30.93 20.48
N ALA A 7 -22.20 -29.64 20.46
CA ALA A 7 -20.89 -29.07 20.01
C ALA A 7 -20.59 -28.69 18.53
N GLY A 8 -19.80 -27.60 18.38
CA GLY A 8 -18.91 -27.26 17.23
C GLY A 8 -19.47 -26.24 16.23
N GLY A 9 -18.80 -25.15 15.81
CA GLY A 9 -17.48 -24.56 16.04
C GLY A 9 -17.55 -23.10 15.54
N ARG A 10 -17.10 -22.11 16.32
CA ARG A 10 -15.77 -21.47 16.26
C ARG A 10 -15.22 -21.24 14.85
N ASP A 11 -14.97 -19.94 14.61
CA ASP A 11 -13.94 -19.36 13.76
C ASP A 11 -13.99 -19.63 12.25
N ARG A 12 -14.65 -18.72 11.52
CA ARG A 12 -14.21 -18.41 10.16
C ARG A 12 -12.91 -17.61 10.28
N GLN A 13 -11.80 -18.32 10.16
CA GLN A 13 -10.47 -17.75 9.97
C GLN A 13 -10.51 -16.77 8.81
N ALA A 14 -10.58 -15.48 9.10
CA ALA A 14 -9.94 -14.50 8.24
C ALA A 14 -8.47 -14.93 8.20
N ARG A 15 -7.96 -15.32 7.02
CA ARG A 15 -6.53 -15.50 6.83
C ARG A 15 -5.89 -14.17 7.13
N GLY A 16 -5.40 -14.03 8.36
CA GLY A 16 -4.74 -12.82 8.83
C GLY A 16 -3.63 -12.49 7.86
N LEU A 17 -3.60 -11.24 7.42
CA LEU A 17 -2.36 -10.65 6.93
C LEU A 17 -1.27 -10.96 7.97
N PRO A 18 -0.03 -11.29 7.56
CA PRO A 18 1.04 -11.47 8.53
C PRO A 18 1.12 -10.22 9.40
N VAL A 19 0.75 -10.38 10.67
CA VAL A 19 0.97 -9.36 11.69
C VAL A 19 2.47 -9.19 11.82
N PRO A 20 3.06 -8.00 11.56
CA PRO A 20 4.43 -7.78 11.97
C PRO A 20 4.45 -7.84 13.50
N THR A 21 5.08 -8.89 14.03
CA THR A 21 5.36 -9.02 15.46
C THR A 21 6.37 -7.93 15.83
N GLY A 22 5.87 -6.80 16.33
CA GLY A 22 6.68 -5.71 16.86
C GLY A 22 5.86 -4.94 17.88
N HIS A 23 5.92 -5.37 19.14
CA HIS A 23 5.50 -4.54 20.27
C HIS A 23 6.75 -3.88 20.83
N ALA A 24 6.80 -2.55 20.87
CA ALA A 24 7.51 -1.80 21.90
C ALA A 24 7.19 -0.30 21.81
N LEU A 25 6.80 0.32 22.94
CA LEU A 25 7.35 1.57 23.50
C LEU A 25 6.93 1.63 25.00
N PRO A 26 7.76 2.11 25.97
CA PRO A 26 8.73 3.20 25.81
C PRO A 26 10.16 2.89 26.29
N GLY A 27 11.13 3.61 25.69
CA GLY A 27 12.57 3.48 25.92
C GLY A 27 13.25 3.05 24.63
N LEU A 28 13.92 3.99 23.97
CA LEU A 28 14.49 3.83 22.63
C LEU A 28 15.51 2.69 22.56
N ASP A 29 15.10 1.54 22.02
CA ASP A 29 16.01 0.65 21.30
C ASP A 29 16.12 1.18 19.86
N GLN A 30 17.28 1.74 19.52
CA GLN A 30 17.62 2.21 18.17
C GLN A 30 17.82 1.04 17.19
N ASP A 31 17.69 -0.21 17.66
CA ASP A 31 18.00 -1.44 16.93
C ASP A 31 16.81 -2.07 16.19
N GLN A 32 15.59 -1.54 16.33
CA GLN A 32 14.48 -2.03 15.52
C GLN A 32 14.51 -1.38 14.13
N ALA A 33 15.10 -2.11 13.17
CA ALA A 33 15.05 -1.74 11.77
C ALA A 33 13.58 -1.47 11.35
N PRO A 34 13.32 -0.44 10.54
CA PRO A 34 11.96 -0.14 10.08
C PRO A 34 11.37 -1.37 9.37
N ALA A 35 10.08 -1.64 9.60
CA ALA A 35 9.39 -2.73 8.92
C ALA A 35 9.36 -2.47 7.40
N SER A 36 9.49 -3.52 6.60
CA SER A 36 9.36 -3.43 5.14
C SER A 36 8.16 -4.22 4.61
N ALA A 37 7.63 -3.80 3.47
CA ALA A 37 6.52 -4.45 2.79
C ALA A 37 6.70 -4.40 1.27
N ASP A 38 6.32 -5.51 0.61
CA ASP A 38 6.09 -5.52 -0.83
C ASP A 38 4.66 -5.03 -1.12
N VAL A 39 4.56 -4.06 -2.01
CA VAL A 39 3.30 -3.38 -2.35
C VAL A 39 3.15 -3.27 -3.87
N VAL A 40 1.91 -3.10 -4.32
CA VAL A 40 1.57 -2.89 -5.72
C VAL A 40 1.17 -1.43 -5.94
N ILE A 41 1.71 -0.83 -6.99
CA ILE A 41 1.36 0.54 -7.38
C ILE A 41 0.03 0.53 -8.13
N GLY A 42 -0.98 1.14 -7.52
CA GLY A 42 -2.32 1.29 -8.13
C GLY A 42 -2.59 2.68 -8.70
N GLY A 43 -1.73 3.65 -8.41
CA GLY A 43 -1.82 4.99 -8.97
C GLY A 43 -0.69 5.87 -8.50
N TRP A 44 -0.71 7.13 -8.92
CA TRP A 44 0.32 8.10 -8.56
C TRP A 44 -0.18 9.52 -8.68
N LEU A 45 0.51 10.41 -7.97
CA LEU A 45 0.32 11.84 -7.99
C LEU A 45 1.41 12.44 -8.88
N PRO A 46 1.06 13.15 -9.96
CA PRO A 46 2.05 13.82 -10.78
C PRO A 46 2.70 14.99 -10.03
N GLY A 47 3.89 15.36 -10.48
CA GLY A 47 4.65 16.49 -9.97
C GLY A 47 5.69 16.99 -10.96
N GLY A 48 6.47 17.97 -10.51
CA GLY A 48 7.49 18.62 -11.32
C GLY A 48 6.93 19.40 -12.52
N PRO A 49 7.81 19.98 -13.35
CA PRO A 49 7.39 20.72 -14.53
C PRO A 49 6.58 19.82 -15.48
N ARG A 50 5.43 20.32 -15.96
CA ARG A 50 4.56 19.62 -16.91
C ARG A 50 4.12 18.22 -16.45
N ASN A 51 3.99 18.00 -15.13
CA ASN A 51 3.60 16.72 -14.55
C ASN A 51 4.56 15.58 -14.95
N ALA A 52 5.84 15.90 -15.21
CA ALA A 52 6.83 14.97 -15.75
C ALA A 52 7.34 13.94 -14.73
N THR A 53 7.27 14.22 -13.42
CA THR A 53 7.79 13.37 -12.35
C THR A 53 6.68 12.80 -11.47
N VAL A 54 7.00 11.74 -10.73
CA VAL A 54 6.17 11.28 -9.61
C VAL A 54 6.38 12.21 -8.42
N ARG A 55 5.30 12.79 -7.89
CA ARG A 55 5.28 13.42 -6.55
C ARG A 55 5.16 12.33 -5.47
N ALA A 56 4.20 11.44 -5.63
CA ALA A 56 3.99 10.28 -4.77
C ALA A 56 3.34 9.13 -5.54
N VAL A 57 3.52 7.90 -5.08
CA VAL A 57 2.76 6.73 -5.54
C VAL A 57 1.66 6.37 -4.55
N LEU A 58 0.56 5.82 -5.04
CA LEU A 58 -0.51 5.23 -4.25
C LEU A 58 -0.33 3.72 -4.31
N VAL A 59 -0.20 3.09 -3.14
CA VAL A 59 0.15 1.68 -3.05
C VAL A 59 -0.92 0.89 -2.31
N GLY A 60 -1.03 -0.39 -2.67
CA GLY A 60 -1.93 -1.32 -2.04
C GLY A 60 -1.38 -2.74 -2.03
N VAL A 61 -2.03 -3.61 -1.27
CA VAL A 61 -1.79 -5.04 -1.28
C VAL A 61 -2.88 -5.75 -2.10
N PRO A 62 -2.57 -6.87 -2.79
CA PRO A 62 -3.57 -7.62 -3.53
C PRO A 62 -4.76 -8.03 -2.67
N ALA A 63 -5.94 -7.93 -3.26
CA ALA A 63 -7.23 -8.27 -2.67
C ALA A 63 -8.02 -9.18 -3.63
N GLU A 64 -9.20 -9.63 -3.19
CA GLU A 64 -10.09 -10.43 -4.04
C GLU A 64 -10.48 -9.68 -5.33
N GLY A 65 -10.71 -10.46 -6.40
CA GLY A 65 -11.13 -9.92 -7.69
C GLY A 65 -10.07 -9.09 -8.41
N GLY A 66 -8.78 -9.26 -8.07
CA GLY A 66 -7.68 -8.51 -8.69
C GLY A 66 -7.66 -7.02 -8.29
N ARG A 67 -8.33 -6.67 -7.19
CA ARG A 67 -8.34 -5.32 -6.62
C ARG A 67 -7.16 -5.12 -5.69
N LEU A 68 -6.92 -3.86 -5.30
CA LEU A 68 -5.95 -3.50 -4.28
C LEU A 68 -6.65 -2.97 -3.02
N LEU A 69 -6.23 -3.43 -1.85
CA LEU A 69 -6.49 -2.73 -0.60
C LEU A 69 -5.47 -1.60 -0.51
N PHE A 70 -5.93 -0.35 -0.58
CA PHE A 70 -5.04 0.81 -0.44
C PHE A 70 -4.37 0.76 0.94
N VAL A 71 -3.05 0.89 1.01
CA VAL A 71 -2.29 0.89 2.28
C VAL A 71 -1.56 2.21 2.52
N GLY A 72 -1.48 3.10 1.53
CA GLY A 72 -0.96 4.45 1.76
C GLY A 72 -0.38 5.10 0.52
N SER A 73 0.02 6.36 0.68
CA SER A 73 0.76 7.11 -0.34
C SER A 73 2.23 7.26 0.07
N VAL A 74 3.15 7.05 -0.87
CA VAL A 74 4.60 7.12 -0.63
C VAL A 74 5.16 8.28 -1.43
N GLY A 75 5.68 9.30 -0.75
CA GLY A 75 6.21 10.53 -1.36
C GLY A 75 7.71 10.77 -1.14
N SER A 76 8.32 10.06 -0.20
CA SER A 76 9.73 10.16 0.20
C SER A 76 10.54 8.96 -0.30
N GLY A 77 11.88 9.03 -0.22
CA GLY A 77 12.78 7.92 -0.58
C GLY A 77 13.18 7.84 -2.06
N PHE A 78 12.48 8.54 -2.95
CA PHE A 78 12.82 8.52 -4.39
C PHE A 78 14.06 9.35 -4.72
N ALA A 79 14.91 8.81 -5.60
CA ALA A 79 15.95 9.58 -6.26
C ALA A 79 15.38 10.51 -7.36
N GLY A 80 16.04 11.64 -7.63
CA GLY A 80 15.58 12.61 -8.65
C GLY A 80 15.38 12.01 -10.05
N PRO A 81 16.37 11.29 -10.63
CA PRO A 81 16.22 10.62 -11.92
C PRO A 81 15.15 9.53 -11.91
N GLU A 82 15.02 8.80 -10.80
CA GLU A 82 14.06 7.72 -10.63
C GLU A 82 12.62 8.23 -10.75
N ARG A 83 12.28 9.38 -10.16
CA ARG A 83 10.92 9.96 -10.28
C ARG A 83 10.48 10.18 -11.73
N ARG A 84 11.41 10.52 -12.63
CA ARG A 84 11.12 10.70 -14.07
C ARG A 84 10.93 9.35 -14.75
N ALA A 85 11.83 8.40 -14.51
CA ALA A 85 11.76 7.07 -15.08
C ALA A 85 10.47 6.34 -14.65
N LEU A 86 10.14 6.42 -13.36
CA LEU A 86 8.93 5.84 -12.80
C LEU A 86 7.66 6.47 -13.38
N ALA A 87 7.62 7.79 -13.54
CA ALA A 87 6.48 8.45 -14.19
C ALA A 87 6.30 7.97 -15.64
N ALA A 88 7.38 7.77 -16.40
CA ALA A 88 7.30 7.21 -17.75
C ALA A 88 6.78 5.77 -17.75
N ALA A 89 7.25 4.93 -16.81
CA ALA A 89 6.77 3.56 -16.66
C ALA A 89 5.27 3.52 -16.32
N LEU A 90 4.83 4.30 -15.33
CA LEU A 90 3.43 4.34 -14.87
C LEU A 90 2.48 4.86 -15.95
N ARG A 91 2.91 5.80 -16.82
CA ARG A 91 2.09 6.26 -17.95
C ARG A 91 1.79 5.14 -18.96
N ARG A 92 2.71 4.19 -19.17
CA ARG A 92 2.49 3.06 -20.11
C ARG A 92 1.43 2.09 -19.63
N ILE A 93 1.24 2.01 -18.31
CA ILE A 93 0.23 1.16 -17.67
C ILE A 93 -0.94 1.95 -17.10
N ALA A 94 -1.19 3.16 -17.63
CA ALA A 94 -2.29 3.99 -17.19
C ALA A 94 -3.64 3.25 -17.31
N SER A 95 -4.51 3.50 -16.33
CA SER A 95 -5.86 2.95 -16.28
C SER A 95 -6.85 4.09 -16.05
N PRO A 96 -7.98 4.13 -16.78
CA PRO A 96 -9.07 5.07 -16.47
C PRO A 96 -9.82 4.67 -15.19
N VAL A 97 -9.68 3.42 -14.74
CA VAL A 97 -10.38 2.88 -13.57
C VAL A 97 -9.39 2.70 -12.42
N SER A 98 -9.78 3.16 -11.23
CA SER A 98 -9.03 2.89 -10.00
C SER A 98 -8.92 1.37 -9.76
N PRO A 99 -7.73 0.83 -9.46
CA PRO A 99 -7.58 -0.57 -9.05
C PRO A 99 -7.91 -0.80 -7.57
N PHE A 100 -8.08 0.26 -6.78
CA PHE A 100 -8.35 0.14 -5.34
C PHE A 100 -9.80 -0.23 -5.04
N THR A 101 -10.01 -1.07 -4.03
CA THR A 101 -11.34 -1.47 -3.56
C THR A 101 -12.22 -0.24 -3.28
N ALA A 102 -13.48 -0.29 -3.74
CA ALA A 102 -14.43 0.81 -3.58
C ALA A 102 -14.68 1.12 -2.09
N GLY A 103 -15.00 2.37 -1.77
CA GLY A 103 -15.24 2.82 -0.39
C GLY A 103 -13.96 3.06 0.43
N VAL A 104 -12.79 2.61 -0.05
CA VAL A 104 -11.51 2.91 0.60
C VAL A 104 -11.07 4.32 0.22
N GLY A 105 -11.22 5.27 1.13
CA GLY A 105 -10.74 6.63 0.94
C GLY A 105 -9.22 6.65 0.72
N LEU A 106 -8.76 7.46 -0.24
CA LEU A 106 -7.33 7.63 -0.53
C LEU A 106 -6.63 8.61 0.43
N GLY A 107 -7.38 9.26 1.33
CA GLY A 107 -6.82 10.23 2.27
C GLY A 107 -6.23 11.48 1.61
N LEU A 108 -6.60 11.76 0.36
CA LEU A 108 -6.07 12.88 -0.41
C LEU A 108 -6.99 14.12 -0.29
N PRO A 109 -6.43 15.34 -0.29
CA PRO A 109 -7.22 16.56 -0.37
C PRO A 109 -8.14 16.57 -1.60
N ARG A 110 -9.31 17.20 -1.47
CA ARG A 110 -10.24 17.38 -2.59
C ARG A 110 -9.54 18.11 -3.75
N GLY A 111 -9.82 17.66 -4.98
CA GLY A 111 -9.21 18.22 -6.19
C GLY A 111 -7.78 17.75 -6.49
N THR A 112 -7.21 16.84 -5.69
CA THR A 112 -5.91 16.24 -6.00
C THR A 112 -5.98 15.46 -7.31
N GLU A 113 -5.13 15.82 -8.29
CA GLU A 113 -4.98 15.03 -9.52
C GLU A 113 -4.36 13.67 -9.19
N VAL A 114 -5.09 12.60 -9.50
CA VAL A 114 -4.64 11.21 -9.35
C VAL A 114 -4.64 10.55 -10.72
N ARG A 115 -3.56 9.84 -11.03
CA ARG A 115 -3.44 9.02 -12.24
C ARG A 115 -3.39 7.55 -11.83
N PHE A 116 -4.41 6.79 -12.19
CA PHE A 116 -4.49 5.36 -11.87
C PHE A 116 -3.70 4.53 -12.87
N THR A 117 -3.29 3.34 -12.42
CA THR A 117 -2.54 2.37 -13.22
C THR A 117 -3.16 0.99 -13.11
N ARG A 118 -2.87 0.13 -14.08
CA ARG A 118 -3.04 -1.31 -13.93
C ARG A 118 -2.11 -1.79 -12.79
N PRO A 119 -2.55 -2.74 -11.93
CA PRO A 119 -1.80 -3.17 -10.75
C PRO A 119 -0.68 -4.16 -11.15
N GLU A 120 0.30 -3.67 -11.91
CA GLU A 120 1.35 -4.50 -12.54
C GLU A 120 2.75 -4.25 -11.97
N LEU A 121 2.98 -3.10 -11.34
CA LEU A 121 4.29 -2.76 -10.79
C LEU A 121 4.32 -2.99 -9.29
N HIS A 122 5.24 -3.84 -8.88
CA HIS A 122 5.54 -4.12 -7.49
C HIS A 122 6.69 -3.23 -7.01
N ALA A 123 6.69 -2.92 -5.71
CA ALA A 123 7.70 -2.10 -5.08
C ALA A 123 7.91 -2.51 -3.63
N GLU A 124 9.08 -2.20 -3.10
CA GLU A 124 9.38 -2.30 -1.69
C GLU A 124 9.26 -0.92 -1.04
N VAL A 125 8.68 -0.90 0.17
CA VAL A 125 8.60 0.27 1.03
C VAL A 125 9.03 -0.09 2.43
N GLU A 126 9.74 0.82 3.09
CA GLU A 126 9.95 0.80 4.54
C GLU A 126 8.91 1.69 5.22
N PHE A 127 8.50 1.36 6.43
CA PHE A 127 7.52 2.13 7.19
C PHE A 127 7.75 1.94 8.70
N LEU A 128 7.21 2.85 9.51
CA LEU A 128 7.40 2.77 10.96
C LEU A 128 6.49 1.74 11.62
N GLU A 129 5.22 1.74 11.24
CA GLU A 129 4.21 0.83 11.79
C GLU A 129 3.01 0.72 10.86
N LEU A 130 2.23 -0.36 11.04
CA LEU A 130 0.92 -0.51 10.44
C LEU A 130 -0.12 0.08 11.41
N THR A 131 -0.88 1.09 10.98
CA THR A 131 -1.96 1.65 11.80
C THR A 131 -3.10 0.64 11.93
N ASP A 132 -3.96 0.79 12.95
CA ASP A 132 -5.20 0.01 13.11
C ASP A 132 -6.10 0.00 11.86
N ALA A 133 -6.07 1.08 11.07
CA ALA A 133 -6.79 1.19 9.80
C ALA A 133 -6.11 0.48 8.61
N GLY A 134 -5.09 -0.34 8.86
CA GLY A 134 -4.33 -1.07 7.83
C GLY A 134 -3.49 -0.16 6.92
N ARG A 135 -3.01 0.99 7.43
CA ARG A 135 -2.20 1.96 6.67
C ARG A 135 -0.75 1.92 7.09
N LEU A 136 0.15 2.13 6.14
CA LEU A 136 1.56 2.31 6.41
C LEU A 136 1.78 3.71 6.98
N ARG A 137 2.37 3.81 8.16
CA ARG A 137 2.74 5.08 8.76
C ARG A 137 4.14 5.50 8.34
N GLN A 138 4.23 6.72 7.81
CA GLN A 138 5.47 7.33 7.30
C GLN A 138 6.24 6.41 6.33
N PRO A 139 5.59 5.90 5.26
CA PRO A 139 6.25 5.01 4.33
C PRO A 139 7.31 5.74 3.51
N VAL A 140 8.40 5.04 3.23
CA VAL A 140 9.57 5.49 2.47
C VAL A 140 9.79 4.51 1.32
N TRP A 141 9.96 5.05 0.12
CA TRP A 141 10.25 4.26 -1.08
C TRP A 141 11.62 3.61 -1.00
N ARG A 142 11.71 2.31 -1.33
CA ARG A 142 12.98 1.58 -1.45
C ARG A 142 13.34 1.21 -2.87
N GLY A 143 12.36 0.92 -3.71
CA GLY A 143 12.60 0.60 -5.12
C GLY A 143 11.49 -0.23 -5.74
N LEU A 144 11.53 -0.38 -7.06
CA LEU A 144 10.70 -1.36 -7.75
C LEU A 144 11.18 -2.79 -7.44
N ARG A 145 10.24 -3.71 -7.38
CA ARG A 145 10.47 -5.16 -7.33
C ARG A 145 10.15 -5.73 -8.71
N GLY A 146 11.06 -6.56 -9.22
CA GLY A 146 10.93 -7.26 -10.50
C GLY A 146 10.21 -8.60 -10.37
#